data_AF-A0A2I1K0U0-F1
#
_entry.id   AF-A0A2I1K0U0-F1
#
_cell.length_a   1.000
_cell.length_b   1.000
_cell.length_c   1.000
_cell.angle_alpha   90.00
_cell.angle_beta   90.00
_cell.angle_gamma   90.00
#
_symmetry.space_group_name_H-M   'P 1'
#
loop_
_entity.id
_entity.type
_entity.pdbx_description
1 polymer ?
#
loop_
_entity_poly.entity_id
_entity_poly.type
_entity_poly.pdbx_seq_one_letter_code
_entity_poly.pdbx_strand_id
1 'polypeptide(L)'
;MSHTVYTVYWENRLAEKRKEHGSYPSEEAARSAIETWWEIHKEKYHDVEEHRTNSGALEISYGDPNYVYRIEARQSEHPLPKSNYKLMPAGQVDSLRQQLHLDEDQLLFDQLAEPYRDRLIKVMVTGEKAREYIYNSHGEPIIKVKDLNKTN
;
A
#
# COMPACT_ATOMS: atom_id res chain seq x y z
N MET A 1 22.21 14.36 7.19
CA MET A 1 22.13 14.73 5.76
C MET A 1 20.70 14.50 5.34
N SER A 2 20.00 15.55 4.90
CA SER A 2 18.68 15.38 4.32
C SER A 2 18.80 14.63 3.00
N HIS A 3 17.81 13.80 2.69
CA HIS A 3 17.70 13.15 1.39
C HIS A 3 16.31 13.39 0.81
N THR A 4 16.22 13.38 -0.51
CA THR A 4 14.95 13.48 -1.21
C THR A 4 14.23 12.14 -1.14
N VAL A 5 12.97 12.17 -0.71
CA VAL A 5 12.04 11.05 -0.75
C VAL A 5 10.85 11.42 -1.61
N TYR A 6 10.25 10.43 -2.27
CA TYR A 6 9.08 10.62 -3.12
C TYR A 6 7.90 9.98 -2.42
N THR A 7 6.95 10.79 -1.96
CA THR A 7 5.79 10.30 -1.21
C THR A 7 4.57 10.22 -2.12
N VAL A 8 3.94 9.05 -2.16
CA VAL A 8 2.71 8.79 -2.91
C VAL A 8 1.52 9.08 -2.02
N TYR A 9 0.64 9.92 -2.54
CA TYR A 9 -0.66 10.23 -1.99
C TYR A 9 -1.75 9.73 -2.93
N TRP A 10 -2.80 9.14 -2.36
CA TRP A 10 -4.07 8.95 -3.05
C TRP A 10 -5.03 10.04 -2.60
N GLU A 11 -5.64 10.72 -3.56
CA GLU A 11 -6.53 11.85 -3.33
C GLU A 11 -7.88 11.60 -3.99
N ASN A 12 -8.95 11.76 -3.19
CA ASN A 12 -10.32 11.90 -3.68
C ASN A 12 -10.69 13.37 -3.60
N ARG A 13 -10.80 14.02 -4.76
CA ARG A 13 -11.10 15.44 -4.91
C ARG A 13 -12.53 15.81 -4.52
N LEU A 14 -13.50 14.91 -4.68
CA LEU A 14 -14.90 15.15 -4.30
C LEU A 14 -15.08 15.20 -2.78
N ALA A 15 -14.40 14.31 -2.08
CA ALA A 15 -14.49 14.19 -0.62
C ALA A 15 -13.40 14.96 0.12
N GLU A 16 -12.51 15.66 -0.60
CA GLU A 16 -11.30 16.32 -0.08
C GLU A 16 -10.46 15.39 0.83
N LYS A 17 -10.44 14.10 0.49
CA LYS A 17 -9.74 13.08 1.27
C LYS A 17 -8.39 12.78 0.63
N ARG A 18 -7.33 12.96 1.41
CA ARG A 18 -5.97 12.59 1.05
C ARG A 18 -5.45 11.50 1.96
N LYS A 19 -4.87 10.44 1.39
CA LYS A 19 -4.26 9.32 2.10
C LYS A 19 -2.84 9.11 1.62
N GLU A 20 -1.91 8.98 2.55
CA GLU A 20 -0.54 8.61 2.22
C GLU A 20 -0.46 7.09 2.03
N HIS A 21 0.08 6.65 0.89
CA HIS A 21 0.39 5.25 0.64
C HIS A 21 1.77 4.89 1.19
N GLY A 22 2.80 5.59 0.75
CA GLY A 22 4.18 5.29 1.12
C GLY A 22 5.18 6.34 0.61
N SER A 23 6.41 6.26 1.11
CA SER A 23 7.54 7.08 0.66
C SER A 23 8.63 6.20 0.08
N TYR A 24 9.23 6.66 -1.03
CA TYR A 24 10.10 5.87 -1.89
C TYR A 24 11.41 6.62 -2.19
N PRO A 25 12.48 5.90 -2.57
CA PRO A 25 13.77 6.50 -2.89
C PRO A 25 13.78 7.27 -4.22
N SER A 26 12.88 6.95 -5.16
CA SER A 26 12.80 7.62 -6.46
C SER A 26 11.36 7.77 -6.94
N GLU A 27 11.13 8.67 -7.91
CA GLU A 27 9.82 8.87 -8.54
C GLU A 27 9.38 7.62 -9.31
N GLU A 28 10.31 6.91 -9.95
CA GLU A 28 10.04 5.67 -10.67
C GLU A 28 9.62 4.55 -9.71
N ALA A 29 10.26 4.47 -8.54
CA ALA A 29 9.87 3.51 -7.51
C ALA A 29 8.45 3.81 -6.97
N ALA A 30 8.14 5.08 -6.75
CA ALA A 30 6.81 5.54 -6.34
C ALA A 30 5.73 5.22 -7.39
N ARG A 31 6.01 5.48 -8.67
CA ARG A 31 5.13 5.14 -9.79
C ARG A 31 4.92 3.62 -9.90
N SER A 32 6.01 2.86 -9.85
CA SER A 32 5.92 1.40 -9.95
C SER A 32 5.17 0.78 -8.77
N ALA A 33 5.16 1.41 -7.60
CA ALA A 33 4.32 1.01 -6.48
C ALA A 33 2.83 1.26 -6.75
N ILE A 34 2.45 2.38 -7.40
CA ILE A 34 1.06 2.65 -7.81
C ILE A 34 0.59 1.58 -8.81
N GLU A 35 1.39 1.30 -9.84
CA GLU A 35 1.08 0.27 -10.85
C GLU A 35 0.91 -1.12 -10.19
N THR A 36 1.81 -1.47 -9.26
CA THR A 36 1.72 -2.73 -8.50
C THR A 36 0.46 -2.78 -7.63
N TRP A 37 0.02 -1.65 -7.07
CA TRP A 37 -1.21 -1.58 -6.29
C TRP A 37 -2.44 -1.89 -7.14
N TRP A 38 -2.53 -1.30 -8.34
CA TRP A 38 -3.61 -1.59 -9.27
C TRP A 38 -3.63 -3.06 -9.70
N GLU A 39 -2.46 -3.67 -9.93
CA GLU A 39 -2.36 -5.10 -10.24
C GLU A 39 -2.88 -5.97 -9.09
N ILE A 40 -2.54 -5.64 -7.84
CA ILE A 40 -3.02 -6.37 -6.66
C ILE A 40 -4.54 -6.33 -6.63
N HIS A 41 -5.14 -5.14 -6.78
CA HIS A 41 -6.59 -4.98 -6.71
C HIS A 41 -7.36 -5.41 -7.96
N LYS A 42 -6.65 -5.88 -9.01
CA LYS A 42 -7.21 -6.16 -10.34
C LYS A 42 -8.04 -4.99 -10.86
N GLU A 43 -7.69 -3.77 -10.47
CA GLU A 43 -8.38 -2.58 -10.94
C GLU A 43 -8.05 -2.42 -12.42
N LYS A 44 -9.09 -2.39 -13.26
CA LYS A 44 -8.94 -2.01 -14.66
C LYS A 44 -8.81 -0.49 -14.71
N TYR A 45 -7.59 0.01 -14.56
CA TYR A 45 -7.29 1.41 -14.85
C TYR A 45 -7.38 1.60 -16.37
N HIS A 46 -8.22 2.53 -16.80
CA HIS A 46 -8.31 3.01 -18.17
C HIS A 46 -8.01 4.51 -18.16
N ASP A 47 -7.65 5.07 -19.31
CA ASP A 47 -7.40 6.52 -19.47
C ASP A 47 -6.41 7.07 -18.44
N VAL A 48 -5.27 6.39 -18.26
CA VAL A 48 -4.22 6.86 -17.35
C VAL A 48 -3.55 8.08 -17.95
N GLU A 49 -3.65 9.21 -17.27
CA GLU A 49 -3.02 10.46 -17.66
C GLU A 49 -2.05 10.93 -16.58
N GLU A 50 -0.85 11.31 -17.02
CA GLU A 50 0.20 11.84 -16.16
C GLU A 50 0.37 13.33 -16.42
N HIS A 51 0.23 14.13 -15.38
CA HIS A 51 0.37 15.58 -15.44
C HIS A 51 1.32 16.07 -14.36
N ARG A 52 2.32 16.87 -14.75
CA ARG A 52 3.23 17.51 -13.79
C ARG A 52 2.67 18.86 -13.38
N THR A 53 2.44 19.02 -12.09
CA THR A 53 1.88 20.24 -11.52
C THR A 53 2.91 21.36 -11.44
N ASN A 54 2.46 22.61 -11.29
CA ASN A 54 3.33 23.77 -11.13
C ASN A 54 4.27 23.69 -9.91
N SER A 55 3.92 22.87 -8.90
CA SER A 55 4.78 22.59 -7.75
C SER A 55 5.83 21.50 -8.00
N GLY A 56 5.89 20.94 -9.21
CA GLY A 56 6.78 19.84 -9.59
C GLY A 56 6.29 18.44 -9.22
N ALA A 57 5.13 18.31 -8.56
CA ALA A 57 4.55 17.01 -8.21
C ALA A 57 3.95 16.34 -9.45
N LEU A 58 4.11 15.01 -9.55
CA LEU A 58 3.50 14.21 -10.60
C LEU A 58 2.11 13.76 -10.16
N GLU A 59 1.08 14.09 -10.92
CA GLU A 59 -0.27 13.58 -10.74
C GLU A 59 -0.57 12.52 -11.79
N ILE A 60 -1.17 11.41 -11.35
CA ILE A 60 -1.57 10.28 -12.16
C ILE A 60 -3.07 10.10 -11.95
N SER A 61 -3.85 10.46 -12.96
CA SER A 61 -5.30 10.24 -12.99
C SER A 61 -5.58 8.89 -13.65
N TYR A 62 -6.62 8.19 -13.21
CA TYR A 62 -6.95 6.87 -13.75
C TYR A 62 -8.47 6.66 -13.77
N GLY A 63 -9.05 6.67 -14.96
CA GLY A 63 -10.49 6.54 -15.20
C GLY A 63 -11.29 7.78 -14.77
N ASP A 64 -11.53 7.93 -13.47
CA ASP A 64 -12.31 9.03 -12.91
C ASP A 64 -11.38 10.19 -12.47
N PRO A 65 -11.54 11.42 -13.02
CA PRO A 65 -10.68 12.57 -12.71
C PRO A 65 -10.77 13.05 -11.25
N ASN A 66 -11.74 12.55 -10.48
CA ASN A 66 -11.87 12.83 -9.05
C ASN A 66 -10.90 12.03 -8.19
N TYR A 67 -10.32 10.95 -8.72
CA TYR A 67 -9.39 10.09 -8.02
C TYR A 67 -8.02 10.17 -8.67
N VAL A 68 -7.02 10.64 -7.92
CA VAL A 68 -5.67 10.81 -8.44
C VAL A 68 -4.64 10.26 -7.47
N TYR A 69 -3.57 9.70 -8.02
CA TYR A 69 -2.33 9.52 -7.28
C TYR A 69 -1.44 10.73 -7.49
N ARG A 70 -0.84 11.24 -6.42
CA ARG A 70 0.07 12.38 -6.45
C ARG A 70 1.39 12.01 -5.80
N ILE A 71 2.47 12.14 -6.56
CA ILE A 71 3.84 11.89 -6.11
C ILE A 71 4.51 13.23 -5.82
N GLU A 72 4.91 13.42 -4.57
CA GLU A 72 5.58 14.64 -4.12
C GLU A 72 7.00 14.35 -3.66
N ALA A 73 7.96 15.09 -4.21
CA ALA A 73 9.33 15.09 -3.69
C ALA A 73 9.40 15.92 -2.40
N ARG A 74 9.97 15.33 -1.35
CA ARG A 74 10.13 15.96 -0.04
C ARG A 74 11.53 15.74 0.49
N GLN A 75 12.06 16.71 1.23
CA GLN A 75 13.29 16.50 1.99
C GLN A 75 12.96 15.81 3.31
N SER A 76 13.65 14.71 3.60
CA SER A 76 13.53 13.98 4.86
C SER A 76 14.88 13.85 5.53
N GLU A 77 14.92 14.01 6.84
CA GLU A 77 16.07 13.68 7.67
C GLU A 77 15.99 12.23 8.21
N HIS A 78 14.81 11.62 8.15
CA HIS A 78 14.56 10.26 8.60
C HIS A 78 14.84 9.26 7.49
N PRO A 79 15.52 8.13 7.79
CA PRO A 79 15.78 7.10 6.80
C PRO A 79 14.48 6.55 6.23
N LEU A 80 14.52 6.15 4.95
CA LEU A 80 13.40 5.47 4.31
C LEU A 80 12.97 4.24 5.11
N PRO A 81 11.67 3.90 5.10
CA PRO A 81 11.19 2.72 5.78
C PRO A 81 11.86 1.47 5.17
N LYS A 82 12.20 0.51 6.03
CA LYS A 82 12.85 -0.71 5.56
C LYS A 82 11.82 -1.62 4.90
N SER A 83 12.09 -1.99 3.66
CA SER A 83 11.30 -2.97 2.91
C SER A 83 11.58 -4.42 3.33
N ASN A 84 12.63 -4.67 4.13
CA ASN A 84 12.87 -6.01 4.63
C ASN A 84 11.84 -6.39 5.71
N TYR A 85 11.35 -7.62 5.63
CA TYR A 85 10.43 -8.18 6.62
C TYR A 85 10.94 -9.54 7.08
N LYS A 86 10.67 -9.86 8.35
CA LYS A 86 10.92 -11.18 8.91
C LYS A 86 9.58 -11.83 9.17
N LEU A 87 9.40 -13.05 8.67
CA LEU A 87 8.17 -13.82 8.90
C LEU A 87 7.98 -14.13 10.37
N MET A 88 6.72 -14.04 10.80
CA MET A 88 6.30 -14.53 12.11
C MET A 88 6.47 -16.06 12.18
N PRO A 89 6.90 -16.61 13.33
CA PRO A 89 6.87 -18.05 13.56
C PRO A 89 5.46 -18.60 13.42
N ALA A 90 5.32 -19.83 12.92
CA ALA A 90 4.00 -20.47 12.69
C ALA A 90 3.08 -20.38 13.93
N GLY A 91 3.60 -20.66 15.14
CA GLY A 91 2.79 -20.57 16.36
C GLY A 91 2.27 -19.16 16.69
N GLN A 92 2.97 -18.09 16.28
CA GLN A 92 2.48 -16.71 16.43
C GLN A 92 1.40 -16.39 15.41
N VAL A 93 1.57 -16.87 14.17
CA VAL A 93 0.56 -16.74 13.11
C VAL A 93 -0.74 -17.42 13.53
N ASP A 94 -0.66 -18.67 13.99
CA ASP A 94 -1.84 -19.43 14.41
C ASP A 94 -2.55 -18.78 15.60
N SER A 95 -1.79 -18.29 16.59
CA SER A 95 -2.35 -17.56 17.73
C SER A 95 -3.08 -16.29 17.29
N LEU A 96 -2.51 -15.52 16.35
CA LEU A 96 -3.13 -14.31 15.84
C LEU A 96 -4.38 -14.61 15.01
N ARG A 97 -4.39 -15.68 14.20
CA ARG A 97 -5.58 -16.13 13.47
C ARG A 97 -6.72 -16.47 14.42
N GLN A 98 -6.42 -17.20 15.50
CA GLN A 98 -7.41 -17.55 16.51
C GLN A 98 -7.93 -16.32 17.24
N GLN A 99 -7.05 -15.40 17.64
CA GLN A 99 -7.43 -14.15 18.31
C GLN A 99 -8.35 -13.28 17.44
N LEU A 100 -8.12 -13.27 16.13
CA LEU A 100 -8.89 -12.49 15.17
C LEU A 100 -10.09 -13.26 14.60
N HIS A 101 -10.31 -14.50 15.01
CA HIS A 101 -11.38 -15.38 14.50
C HIS A 101 -11.41 -15.45 12.96
N LEU A 102 -10.24 -15.59 12.33
CA LEU A 102 -10.13 -15.59 10.87
C LEU A 102 -10.63 -16.89 10.25
N ASP A 103 -11.39 -16.77 9.18
CA ASP A 103 -11.83 -17.89 8.34
C ASP A 103 -10.67 -18.50 7.53
N GLU A 104 -10.91 -19.64 6.87
CA GLU A 104 -9.92 -20.31 6.02
C GLU A 104 -9.48 -19.44 4.83
N ASP A 105 -10.40 -18.66 4.27
CA ASP A 105 -10.14 -17.77 3.12
C ASP A 105 -9.47 -16.44 3.52
N GLN A 106 -9.36 -16.17 4.83
CA GLN A 106 -8.75 -14.96 5.38
C GLN A 106 -7.31 -15.26 5.79
N LEU A 107 -6.36 -14.61 5.13
CA LEU A 107 -4.94 -14.82 5.32
C LEU A 107 -4.27 -13.59 5.94
N LEU A 108 -3.34 -13.84 6.85
CA LEU A 108 -2.40 -12.82 7.32
C LEU A 108 -1.30 -12.61 6.28
N PHE A 109 -0.66 -11.43 6.30
CA PHE A 109 0.48 -11.12 5.42
C PHE A 109 1.54 -12.23 5.41
N ASP A 110 1.90 -12.74 6.58
CA ASP A 110 2.94 -13.77 6.74
C ASP A 110 2.54 -15.14 6.15
N GLN A 111 1.25 -15.38 5.92
CA GLN A 111 0.72 -16.60 5.29
C GLN A 111 0.63 -16.52 3.76
N LEU A 112 0.73 -15.32 3.19
CA LEU A 112 0.72 -15.14 1.75
C LEU A 112 1.98 -15.75 1.11
N ALA A 113 1.83 -16.23 -0.12
CA ALA A 113 2.96 -16.66 -0.92
C ALA A 113 3.92 -15.47 -1.16
N GLU A 114 5.22 -15.76 -1.23
CA GLU A 114 6.28 -14.77 -1.39
C GLU A 114 6.04 -13.75 -2.52
N PRO A 115 5.56 -14.15 -3.73
CA PRO A 115 5.27 -13.17 -4.78
C PRO A 115 4.26 -12.10 -4.39
N TYR A 116 3.25 -12.46 -3.59
CA TYR A 116 2.26 -11.49 -3.10
C TYR A 116 2.83 -10.62 -1.98
N ARG A 117 3.61 -11.21 -1.07
CA ARG A 117 4.26 -10.46 0.01
C ARG A 117 5.20 -9.40 -0.54
N ASP A 118 6.02 -9.74 -1.53
CA ASP A 118 6.99 -8.82 -2.11
C ASP A 118 6.31 -7.66 -2.85
N ARG A 119 5.21 -7.93 -3.56
CA ARG A 119 4.38 -6.89 -4.17
C ARG A 119 3.76 -5.98 -3.12
N LEU A 120 3.19 -6.54 -2.05
CA LEU A 120 2.60 -5.77 -0.95
C LEU A 120 3.64 -4.89 -0.24
N ILE A 121 4.85 -5.39 -0.04
CA ILE A 121 5.97 -4.63 0.52
C ILE A 121 6.40 -3.51 -0.42
N LYS A 122 6.45 -3.77 -1.73
CA LYS A 122 6.73 -2.73 -2.72
C LYS A 122 5.71 -1.61 -2.64
N VAL A 123 4.42 -1.91 -2.43
CA VAL A 123 3.40 -0.88 -2.30
C VAL A 123 3.40 -0.22 -0.93
N MET A 124 3.38 -0.98 0.15
CA MET A 124 3.17 -0.45 1.51
C MET A 124 4.47 -0.04 2.21
N VAL A 125 5.62 -0.32 1.60
CA VAL A 125 6.99 -0.01 2.05
C VAL A 125 7.44 -0.73 3.32
N THR A 126 6.53 -1.08 4.23
CA THR A 126 6.84 -1.81 5.47
C THR A 126 5.94 -3.02 5.68
N GLY A 127 6.53 -4.08 6.26
CA GLY A 127 5.77 -5.26 6.68
C GLY A 127 4.77 -4.97 7.81
N GLU A 128 5.01 -3.95 8.63
CA GLU A 128 4.07 -3.50 9.65
C GLU A 128 2.77 -3.01 9.04
N LYS A 129 2.85 -2.11 8.04
CA LYS A 129 1.67 -1.64 7.29
C LYS A 129 0.96 -2.80 6.59
N ALA A 130 1.72 -3.73 6.01
CA ALA A 130 1.13 -4.91 5.37
C ALA A 130 0.37 -5.79 6.37
N ARG A 131 0.83 -5.90 7.63
CA ARG A 131 0.15 -6.68 8.68
C ARG A 131 -1.09 -5.99 9.28
N GLU A 132 -1.35 -4.73 8.97
CA GLU A 132 -2.59 -4.05 9.39
C GLU A 132 -3.83 -4.53 8.64
N TYR A 133 -3.67 -5.37 7.62
CA TYR A 133 -4.75 -5.86 6.76
C TYR A 133 -4.86 -7.40 6.79
N ILE A 134 -6.08 -7.87 6.54
CA ILE A 134 -6.40 -9.25 6.23
C ILE A 134 -6.51 -9.37 4.71
N TYR A 135 -5.99 -10.45 4.15
CA TYR A 135 -5.90 -10.68 2.71
C TYR A 135 -6.69 -11.91 2.29
N ASN A 136 -7.03 -11.99 1.01
CA ASN A 136 -7.50 -13.25 0.42
C ASN A 136 -6.33 -14.08 -0.14
N SER A 137 -6.65 -15.24 -0.71
CA SER A 137 -5.70 -16.14 -1.37
C SER A 137 -4.96 -15.54 -2.58
N HIS A 138 -5.43 -14.41 -3.11
CA HIS A 138 -4.79 -13.66 -4.20
C HIS A 138 -3.91 -12.51 -3.71
N GLY A 139 -3.78 -12.31 -2.40
CA GLY A 139 -3.00 -11.21 -1.83
C GLY A 139 -3.70 -9.85 -1.89
N GLU A 140 -5.01 -9.81 -2.17
CA GLU A 140 -5.81 -8.59 -2.15
C GLU A 140 -6.20 -8.26 -0.70
N PRO A 141 -5.99 -7.02 -0.20
CA PRO A 141 -6.42 -6.64 1.13
C PRO A 141 -7.95 -6.52 1.19
N ILE A 142 -8.57 -7.28 2.08
CA ILE A 142 -10.03 -7.37 2.28
C ILE A 142 -10.48 -6.31 3.30
N ILE A 143 -9.88 -6.32 4.49
CA ILE A 143 -10.29 -5.48 5.61
C ILE A 143 -9.08 -5.15 6.49
N LYS A 144 -9.14 -4.03 7.21
CA LYS A 144 -8.15 -3.70 8.24
C LYS A 144 -8.42 -4.51 9.51
N VAL A 145 -7.37 -5.04 10.12
CA VAL A 145 -7.42 -5.80 11.38
C VAL A 145 -8.20 -5.05 12.45
N LYS A 146 -7.99 -3.74 12.58
CA LYS A 146 -8.67 -2.88 13.56
C LYS A 146 -10.19 -2.75 13.36
N ASP A 147 -10.66 -2.94 12.13
CA ASP A 147 -12.07 -2.77 11.77
C ASP A 147 -12.81 -4.12 11.77
N LEU A 148 -12.08 -5.24 11.85
CA LEU A 148 -12.63 -6.59 11.98
C LEU A 148 -13.53 -6.72 13.23
N ASN A 149 -13.06 -6.20 14.37
CA ASN A 149 -13.77 -6.28 15.66
C ASN A 149 -14.95 -5.31 15.80
N LYS A 150 -15.22 -4.44 14.82
CA LYS A 150 -16.39 -3.55 14.83
C LYS A 150 -17.62 -4.15 14.16
N THR A 151 -17.46 -5.33 13.55
CA THR A 151 -18.50 -5.98 12.73
C THR A 151 -19.10 -7.21 13.42
N ASN A 152 -18.59 -7.58 14.61
CA ASN A 152 -19.14 -8.59 15.52
C ASN A 152 -19.80 -7.92 16.72
#